data_AF-A0A0Q7M7T5-F1
#
_entry.id   AF-A0A0Q7M7T5-F1
#
_cell.length_a   1.000
_cell.length_b   1.000
_cell.length_c   1.000
_cell.angle_alpha   90.00
_cell.angle_beta   90.00
_cell.angle_gamma   90.00
#
_symmetry.space_group_name_H-M   'P 1'
#
loop_
_entity.id
_entity.type
_entity.pdbx_description
1 polymer ?
#
loop_
_entity_poly.entity_id
_entity_poly.type
_entity_poly.pdbx_seq_one_letter_code
_entity_poly.pdbx_strand_id
1 'polypeptide(L)'
;MTETTDLIPPALREAILAGDRRGVLDLVRGVKDAERLVLGPALMKEYALNGDDWTSVAGRDRQAAYQLARLGTAVTPQHAAWSFASMARASLDEQIEALSPRPVAWKRRFATSALSRAGGWHLVRAWVSTGVVAPPSSNQWTLGVLDAYPWDHLPQVAREDAVVAPLLARLLDTAGAGRILGYRAKYGTGGAWRSLVEACGGFDPHRRDAVIDGCLTQLALALPTEALGFTTVLDHLELTDDEVSRRQGRFAALLLAASPPAQARAASTVRRVLDDGALDPDTLLDITTEALQGPKKNRIRDHLQLLDDAIARGVVDVAPAADAVADALDPERSDVAEALAAALGRWSSDLAPEQRDTLRATIDSSVPSRGPRCVARSDPSPPDRSPPSGPSSPPCPTPWTWASSTR
;
A
#
# COMPACT_ATOMS: atom_id res chain seq x y z
N MET A 1 47.39 -20.93 -13.88
CA MET A 1 46.26 -20.65 -12.96
C MET A 1 46.73 -20.61 -11.50
N THR A 2 47.94 -20.11 -11.20
CA THR A 2 48.62 -20.34 -9.90
C THR A 2 48.89 -19.09 -9.08
N GLU A 3 48.63 -17.88 -9.60
CA GLU A 3 49.06 -16.62 -8.92
C GLU A 3 48.09 -16.03 -7.91
N THR A 4 46.88 -16.57 -7.72
CA THR A 4 45.89 -15.93 -6.82
C THR A 4 45.90 -16.47 -5.39
N THR A 5 46.48 -17.66 -5.17
CA THR A 5 46.55 -18.29 -3.85
C THR A 5 47.47 -17.53 -2.90
N ASP A 6 48.46 -16.82 -3.43
CA ASP A 6 49.47 -16.07 -2.66
C ASP A 6 48.94 -14.75 -2.06
N LEU A 7 47.72 -14.34 -2.42
CA LEU A 7 47.12 -13.10 -1.93
C LEU A 7 46.34 -13.27 -0.61
N ILE A 8 46.05 -14.50 -0.19
CA ILE A 8 45.40 -14.78 1.11
C ILE A 8 46.51 -15.16 2.10
N PRO A 9 46.66 -14.45 3.23
CA PRO A 9 47.63 -14.81 4.26
C PRO A 9 47.48 -16.29 4.65
N PRO A 10 48.58 -17.08 4.68
CA PRO A 10 48.52 -18.51 4.98
C PRO A 10 47.74 -18.83 6.26
N ALA A 11 47.99 -18.06 7.33
CA ALA A 11 47.28 -18.20 8.60
C ALA A 11 45.76 -18.01 8.48
N LEU A 12 45.29 -17.08 7.64
CA LEU A 12 43.86 -16.86 7.43
C LEU A 12 43.25 -18.03 6.64
N ARG A 13 43.95 -18.52 5.62
CA ARG A 13 43.51 -19.68 4.84
C ARG A 13 43.45 -20.94 5.71
N GLU A 14 44.48 -21.20 6.50
CA GLU A 14 44.53 -22.31 7.44
C GLU A 14 43.42 -22.24 8.49
N ALA A 15 43.18 -21.07 9.08
CA ALA A 15 42.08 -20.89 10.04
C ALA A 15 40.71 -21.17 9.41
N ILE A 16 40.47 -20.69 8.17
CA ILE A 16 39.21 -20.97 7.45
C ILE A 16 39.08 -22.47 7.16
N LEU A 17 40.13 -23.13 6.66
CA LEU A 17 40.12 -24.57 6.35
C LEU A 17 40.02 -25.44 7.60
N ALA A 18 40.51 -24.98 8.76
CA ALA A 18 40.33 -25.64 10.04
C ALA A 18 38.93 -25.42 10.63
N GLY A 19 38.16 -24.45 10.12
CA GLY A 19 36.92 -24.00 10.76
C GLY A 19 37.15 -23.22 12.06
N ASP A 20 38.36 -22.69 12.27
CA ASP A 20 38.74 -21.90 13.43
C ASP A 20 38.16 -20.48 13.34
N ARG A 21 36.92 -20.34 13.80
CA ARG A 21 36.17 -19.08 13.78
C ARG A 21 36.85 -17.98 14.60
N ARG A 22 37.45 -18.33 15.74
CA ARG A 22 38.11 -17.37 16.62
C ARG A 22 39.42 -16.87 16.00
N GLY A 23 40.23 -17.78 15.46
CA GLY A 23 41.44 -17.42 14.72
C GLY A 23 41.13 -16.53 13.52
N VAL A 24 40.06 -16.80 12.77
CA VAL A 24 39.61 -15.90 11.69
C VAL A 24 39.26 -14.52 12.23
N LEU A 25 38.48 -14.42 13.32
CA LEU A 25 38.07 -13.14 13.89
C LEU A 25 39.27 -12.29 14.34
N ASP A 26 40.24 -12.90 15.02
CA ASP A 26 41.46 -12.23 15.45
C ASP A 26 42.28 -11.71 14.26
N LEU A 27 42.35 -12.49 13.18
CA LEU A 27 43.05 -12.10 11.95
C LEU A 27 42.34 -10.97 11.20
N VAL A 28 41.00 -10.98 11.12
CA VAL A 28 40.27 -9.95 10.36
C VAL A 28 40.03 -8.64 11.12
N ARG A 29 40.11 -8.65 12.45
CA ARG A 29 39.90 -7.47 13.29
C ARG A 29 40.88 -6.33 12.97
N GLY A 30 42.12 -6.66 12.62
CA GLY A 30 43.18 -5.71 12.31
C GLY A 30 43.27 -5.25 10.85
N VAL A 31 42.46 -5.83 9.96
CA VAL A 31 42.59 -5.60 8.51
C VAL A 31 42.18 -4.17 8.15
N LYS A 32 43.06 -3.46 7.45
CA LYS A 32 42.84 -2.09 6.96
C LYS A 32 42.09 -2.07 5.63
N ASP A 33 41.56 -0.91 5.26
CA ASP A 33 40.83 -0.74 4.00
C ASP A 33 41.67 -1.08 2.75
N ALA A 34 42.96 -0.74 2.75
CA ALA A 34 43.88 -1.12 1.67
C ALA A 34 44.03 -2.64 1.53
N GLU A 35 44.09 -3.36 2.65
CA GLU A 35 44.23 -4.83 2.67
C GLU A 35 42.91 -5.50 2.24
N ARG A 36 41.75 -4.95 2.63
CA ARG A 36 40.43 -5.41 2.19
C ARG A 36 40.28 -5.42 0.66
N LEU A 37 40.85 -4.43 -0.02
CA LEU A 37 40.85 -4.33 -1.50
C LEU A 37 41.50 -5.53 -2.19
N VAL A 38 42.47 -6.17 -1.53
CA VAL A 38 43.18 -7.34 -2.04
C VAL A 38 42.56 -8.64 -1.51
N LEU A 39 42.32 -8.71 -0.20
CA LEU A 39 41.86 -9.93 0.49
C LEU A 39 40.45 -10.34 0.09
N GLY A 40 39.52 -9.39 -0.02
CA GLY A 40 38.11 -9.67 -0.32
C GLY A 40 37.93 -10.40 -1.67
N PRO A 41 38.46 -9.86 -2.79
CA PRO A 41 38.41 -10.53 -4.09
C PRO A 41 39.15 -11.88 -4.11
N ALA A 42 40.28 -12.00 -3.41
CA ALA A 42 41.03 -13.25 -3.34
C ALA A 42 40.22 -14.36 -2.64
N LEU A 43 39.61 -14.06 -1.49
CA LEU A 43 38.72 -14.99 -0.76
C LEU A 43 37.47 -15.38 -1.55
N MET A 44 36.93 -14.47 -2.36
CA MET A 44 35.81 -14.77 -3.27
C MET A 44 36.22 -15.79 -4.33
N LYS A 45 37.38 -15.57 -4.96
CA LYS A 45 37.88 -16.46 -6.01
C LYS A 45 38.24 -17.84 -5.45
N GLU A 46 38.88 -17.90 -4.28
CA GLU A 46 39.19 -19.16 -3.61
C GLU A 46 37.93 -19.99 -3.33
N TYR A 47 36.86 -19.36 -2.84
CA TYR A 47 35.59 -20.06 -2.62
C TYR A 47 34.93 -20.52 -3.92
N ALA A 48 34.96 -19.71 -4.98
CA ALA A 48 34.42 -20.10 -6.28
C ALA A 48 35.13 -21.34 -6.87
N LEU A 49 36.41 -21.53 -6.56
CA LEU A 49 37.20 -22.67 -7.02
C LEU A 49 36.98 -23.94 -6.19
N ASN A 50 36.60 -23.82 -4.92
CA ASN A 50 36.56 -24.93 -3.96
C ASN A 50 35.17 -25.20 -3.36
N GLY A 51 34.12 -24.47 -3.80
CA GLY A 51 32.85 -24.34 -3.08
C GLY A 51 32.06 -25.63 -2.82
N ASP A 52 32.22 -26.66 -3.64
CA ASP A 52 31.48 -27.93 -3.48
C ASP A 52 31.90 -28.68 -2.21
N ASP A 53 33.19 -28.64 -1.83
CA ASP A 53 33.72 -29.28 -0.62
C ASP A 53 33.29 -28.57 0.68
N TRP A 54 32.87 -27.30 0.58
CA TRP A 54 32.64 -26.42 1.73
C TRP A 54 31.21 -26.54 2.27
N THR A 55 30.31 -27.24 1.57
CA THR A 55 28.89 -27.34 1.92
C THR A 55 28.52 -28.60 2.72
N SER A 56 29.47 -29.52 2.94
CA SER A 56 29.27 -30.74 3.75
C SER A 56 29.06 -30.44 5.25
N VAL A 57 28.67 -31.44 6.07
CA VAL A 57 28.51 -31.25 7.53
C VAL A 57 29.82 -30.83 8.21
N ALA A 58 30.96 -31.40 7.79
CA ALA A 58 32.30 -30.93 8.17
C ALA A 58 32.63 -29.54 7.59
N GLY A 59 31.93 -29.12 6.55
CA GLY A 59 31.97 -27.79 5.96
C GLY A 59 31.21 -26.72 6.75
N ARG A 60 30.37 -27.05 7.74
CA ARG A 60 29.59 -26.02 8.47
C ARG A 60 30.47 -25.02 9.22
N ASP A 61 31.46 -25.49 9.97
CA ASP A 61 32.38 -24.62 10.73
C ASP A 61 33.33 -23.86 9.80
N ARG A 62 33.84 -24.52 8.77
CA ARG A 62 34.63 -23.88 7.70
C ARG A 62 33.85 -22.79 7.00
N GLN A 63 32.57 -23.04 6.71
CA GLN A 63 31.70 -22.06 6.07
C GLN A 63 31.40 -20.89 7.00
N ALA A 64 31.16 -21.13 8.29
CA ALA A 64 31.01 -20.06 9.28
C ALA A 64 32.30 -19.20 9.37
N ALA A 65 33.47 -19.83 9.52
CA ALA A 65 34.77 -19.17 9.52
C ALA A 65 34.99 -18.35 8.23
N TYR A 66 34.67 -18.91 7.08
CA TYR A 66 34.72 -18.20 5.80
C TYR A 66 33.79 -16.98 5.75
N GLN A 67 32.56 -17.09 6.27
CA GLN A 67 31.65 -15.95 6.31
C GLN A 67 32.19 -14.83 7.21
N LEU A 68 32.78 -15.17 8.36
CA LEU A 68 33.44 -14.18 9.23
C LEU A 68 34.64 -13.53 8.51
N ALA A 69 35.44 -14.33 7.81
CA ALA A 69 36.56 -13.82 7.01
C ALA A 69 36.07 -12.83 5.95
N ARG A 70 35.02 -13.19 5.20
CA ARG A 70 34.39 -12.29 4.22
C ARG A 70 33.80 -11.04 4.86
N LEU A 71 33.14 -11.17 5.99
CA LEU A 71 32.51 -10.04 6.67
C LEU A 71 33.55 -9.01 7.11
N GLY A 72 34.72 -9.46 7.57
CA GLY A 72 35.86 -8.60 7.92
C GLY A 72 36.65 -8.05 6.72
N THR A 73 36.70 -8.77 5.59
CA THR A 73 37.57 -8.45 4.44
C THR A 73 36.85 -7.89 3.21
N ALA A 74 35.53 -8.02 3.09
CA ALA A 74 34.79 -7.59 1.90
C ALA A 74 34.99 -6.10 1.60
N VAL A 75 35.26 -5.78 0.34
CA VAL A 75 35.42 -4.40 -0.14
C VAL A 75 34.08 -3.68 -0.12
N THR A 76 33.09 -4.26 -0.79
CA THR A 76 31.77 -3.64 -0.91
C THR A 76 30.78 -4.31 0.03
N PRO A 77 29.87 -3.53 0.63
CA PRO A 77 28.76 -4.06 1.42
C PRO A 77 27.90 -5.08 0.64
N GLN A 78 27.70 -4.85 -0.66
CA GLN A 78 26.91 -5.73 -1.52
C GLN A 78 27.53 -7.11 -1.67
N HIS A 79 28.86 -7.21 -1.79
CA HIS A 79 29.54 -8.51 -1.86
C HIS A 79 29.46 -9.29 -0.54
N ALA A 80 29.51 -8.60 0.60
CA ALA A 80 29.26 -9.26 1.88
C ALA A 80 27.82 -9.79 1.95
N ALA A 81 26.84 -9.01 1.47
CA ALA A 81 25.42 -9.38 1.50
C ALA A 81 25.05 -10.52 0.53
N TRP A 82 25.88 -10.82 -0.48
CA TRP A 82 25.63 -11.95 -1.37
C TRP A 82 25.72 -13.32 -0.70
N SER A 83 26.48 -13.44 0.39
CA SER A 83 26.57 -14.68 1.16
C SER A 83 25.65 -14.71 2.38
N PHE A 84 24.62 -13.85 2.37
CA PHE A 84 23.71 -13.65 3.49
C PHE A 84 23.04 -14.95 3.99
N ALA A 85 22.58 -15.82 3.09
CA ALA A 85 21.95 -17.09 3.48
C ALA A 85 22.90 -18.01 4.29
N SER A 86 24.21 -17.83 4.16
CA SER A 86 25.21 -18.61 4.90
C SER A 86 25.65 -17.96 6.22
N MET A 87 25.33 -16.67 6.45
CA MET A 87 25.72 -15.96 7.68
C MET A 87 25.02 -16.49 8.92
N ALA A 88 23.84 -17.09 8.78
CA ALA A 88 23.13 -17.77 9.87
C ALA A 88 23.94 -18.91 10.53
N ARG A 89 25.06 -19.33 9.93
CA ARG A 89 25.96 -20.34 10.50
C ARG A 89 26.95 -19.79 11.53
N ALA A 90 27.24 -18.49 11.50
CA ALA A 90 27.99 -17.81 12.54
C ALA A 90 27.03 -17.29 13.62
N SER A 91 27.44 -17.34 14.89
CA SER A 91 26.67 -16.76 15.98
C SER A 91 26.57 -15.24 15.84
N LEU A 92 25.56 -14.64 16.48
CA LEU A 92 25.37 -13.19 16.44
C LEU A 92 26.58 -12.42 17.00
N ASP A 93 27.19 -12.93 18.08
CA ASP A 93 28.37 -12.30 18.70
C ASP A 93 29.58 -12.30 17.77
N GLU A 94 29.85 -13.42 17.08
CA GLU A 94 30.91 -13.52 16.08
C GLU A 94 30.68 -12.53 14.92
N GLN A 95 29.42 -12.38 14.47
CA GLN A 95 29.07 -11.42 13.43
C GLN A 95 29.26 -9.98 13.90
N ILE A 96 28.84 -9.65 15.13
CA ILE A 96 29.04 -8.33 15.74
C ILE A 96 30.53 -8.03 15.83
N GLU A 97 31.33 -8.99 16.27
CA GLU A 97 32.78 -8.84 16.39
C GLU A 97 33.43 -8.55 15.03
N ALA A 98 33.07 -9.31 13.98
CA ALA A 98 33.55 -9.08 12.62
C ALA A 98 33.08 -7.73 12.03
N LEU A 99 31.88 -7.27 12.40
CA LEU A 99 31.32 -6.00 11.92
C LEU A 99 31.84 -4.79 12.69
N SER A 100 32.20 -4.93 13.96
CA SER A 100 32.53 -3.81 14.85
C SER A 100 33.63 -2.87 14.30
N PRO A 101 34.73 -3.39 13.71
CA PRO A 101 35.78 -2.55 13.13
C PRO A 101 35.38 -1.81 11.84
N ARG A 102 34.20 -2.11 11.25
CA ARG A 102 33.79 -1.52 9.98
C ARG A 102 33.30 -0.08 10.16
N PRO A 103 33.60 0.83 9.20
CA PRO A 103 33.06 2.18 9.21
C PRO A 103 31.53 2.20 9.27
N VAL A 104 30.95 3.16 10.01
CA VAL A 104 29.48 3.32 10.17
C VAL A 104 28.77 3.40 8.81
N ALA A 105 29.32 4.15 7.86
CA ALA A 105 28.75 4.27 6.52
C ALA A 105 28.72 2.92 5.76
N TRP A 106 29.74 2.08 5.96
CA TRP A 106 29.82 0.74 5.38
C TRP A 106 28.75 -0.17 6.00
N LYS A 107 28.65 -0.20 7.33
CA LYS A 107 27.65 -0.99 8.08
C LYS A 107 26.22 -0.63 7.67
N ARG A 108 25.92 0.66 7.51
CA ARG A 108 24.60 1.13 7.02
C ARG A 108 24.28 0.59 5.63
N ARG A 109 25.20 0.72 4.67
CA ARG A 109 25.01 0.20 3.30
C ARG A 109 24.89 -1.33 3.28
N PHE A 110 25.62 -2.00 4.16
CA PHE A 110 25.57 -3.45 4.32
C PHE A 110 24.20 -3.90 4.80
N ALA A 111 23.69 -3.27 5.85
CA ALA A 111 22.35 -3.55 6.35
C ALA A 111 21.28 -3.32 5.27
N THR A 112 21.34 -2.22 4.53
CA THR A 112 20.44 -1.99 3.38
C THR A 112 20.55 -3.08 2.31
N SER A 113 21.77 -3.52 1.97
CA SER A 113 21.99 -4.59 0.99
C SER A 113 21.46 -5.94 1.49
N ALA A 114 21.59 -6.21 2.79
CA ALA A 114 21.11 -7.41 3.44
C ALA A 114 19.58 -7.49 3.48
N LEU A 115 18.88 -6.35 3.61
CA LEU A 115 17.40 -6.30 3.59
C LEU A 115 16.78 -6.78 2.27
N SER A 116 17.53 -6.76 1.17
CA SER A 116 17.08 -7.27 -0.12
C SER A 116 17.25 -8.79 -0.27
N ARG A 117 17.62 -9.50 0.80
CA ARG A 117 17.85 -10.96 0.83
C ARG A 117 16.75 -11.66 1.62
N ALA A 118 16.43 -12.89 1.24
CA ALA A 118 15.54 -13.75 2.02
C ALA A 118 16.11 -13.94 3.44
N GLY A 119 15.28 -13.74 4.47
CA GLY A 119 15.71 -13.72 5.88
C GLY A 119 16.56 -12.50 6.29
N GLY A 120 16.79 -11.58 5.35
CA GLY A 120 17.54 -10.32 5.50
C GLY A 120 17.20 -9.55 6.77
N TRP A 121 15.90 -9.44 6.97
CA TRP A 121 15.31 -8.57 7.98
C TRP A 121 15.64 -9.00 9.41
N HIS A 122 15.50 -10.28 9.77
CA HIS A 122 15.76 -10.74 11.14
C HIS A 122 17.21 -10.52 11.57
N LEU A 123 18.17 -10.70 10.66
CA LEU A 123 19.58 -10.50 10.97
C LEU A 123 19.91 -9.02 11.17
N VAL A 124 19.41 -8.17 10.26
CA VAL A 124 19.56 -6.72 10.39
C VAL A 124 18.91 -6.22 11.68
N ARG A 125 17.74 -6.75 12.04
CA ARG A 125 17.08 -6.49 13.33
C ARG A 125 17.95 -6.89 14.51
N ALA A 126 18.57 -8.07 14.49
CA ALA A 126 19.47 -8.51 15.55
C ALA A 126 20.65 -7.53 15.71
N TRP A 127 21.28 -7.12 14.60
CA TRP A 127 22.34 -6.12 14.63
C TRP A 127 21.88 -4.76 15.15
N VAL A 128 20.69 -4.30 14.74
CA VAL A 128 20.09 -3.06 15.25
C VAL A 128 19.85 -3.14 16.76
N SER A 129 19.33 -4.26 17.24
CA SER A 129 19.05 -4.48 18.67
C SER A 129 20.31 -4.47 19.53
N THR A 130 21.46 -4.87 18.95
CA THR A 130 22.77 -4.83 19.63
C THR A 130 23.49 -3.48 19.52
N GLY A 131 22.95 -2.54 18.72
CA GLY A 131 23.57 -1.24 18.46
C GLY A 131 24.77 -1.26 17.49
N VAL A 132 25.18 -2.42 16.95
CA VAL A 132 26.31 -2.49 16.00
C VAL A 132 25.98 -1.79 14.67
N VAL A 133 24.70 -1.75 14.30
CA VAL A 133 24.15 -1.12 13.10
C VAL A 133 23.01 -0.17 13.52
N ALA A 134 22.99 1.05 12.98
CA ALA A 134 21.85 1.95 13.16
C ALA A 134 20.62 1.46 12.35
N PRO A 135 19.38 1.68 12.83
CA PRO A 135 18.17 1.33 12.07
C PRO A 135 18.22 1.88 10.64
N PRO A 136 18.08 1.03 9.61
CA PRO A 136 18.06 1.50 8.23
C PRO A 136 16.85 2.41 7.98
N SER A 137 17.01 3.46 7.17
CA SER A 137 15.91 4.37 6.80
C SER A 137 15.14 3.93 5.55
N SER A 138 15.45 2.75 4.99
CA SER A 138 14.82 2.28 3.75
C SER A 138 13.43 1.73 4.01
N ASN A 139 12.52 1.86 3.04
CA ASN A 139 11.18 1.28 3.14
C ASN A 139 11.24 -0.24 3.34
N GLN A 140 12.20 -0.94 2.73
CA GLN A 140 12.41 -2.37 2.95
C GLN A 140 12.60 -2.74 4.43
N TRP A 141 13.15 -1.84 5.24
CA TRP A 141 13.28 -2.06 6.67
C TRP A 141 11.93 -2.06 7.38
N THR A 142 11.05 -1.12 7.05
CA THR A 142 9.68 -1.12 7.58
C THR A 142 8.87 -2.29 7.03
N LEU A 143 8.89 -2.49 5.71
CA LEU A 143 8.07 -3.49 5.03
C LEU A 143 8.45 -4.92 5.39
N GLY A 144 9.74 -5.18 5.67
CA GLY A 144 10.20 -6.52 6.01
C GLY A 144 9.61 -7.07 7.31
N VAL A 145 9.02 -6.23 8.18
CA VAL A 145 8.26 -6.70 9.34
C VAL A 145 7.10 -7.61 8.91
N LEU A 146 6.43 -7.29 7.80
CA LEU A 146 5.28 -8.03 7.29
C LEU A 146 5.64 -9.40 6.71
N ASP A 147 6.91 -9.58 6.32
CA ASP A 147 7.44 -10.86 5.84
C ASP A 147 8.11 -11.66 6.96
N ALA A 148 8.61 -10.96 7.99
CA ALA A 148 9.33 -11.53 9.11
C ALA A 148 8.43 -12.23 10.13
N TYR A 149 7.18 -11.77 10.26
CA TYR A 149 6.26 -12.29 11.27
C TYR A 149 4.90 -12.65 10.67
N PRO A 150 4.28 -13.75 11.14
CA PRO A 150 2.85 -13.97 10.96
C PRO A 150 2.06 -12.77 11.48
N TRP A 151 1.06 -12.31 10.73
CA TRP A 151 0.34 -11.07 11.02
C TRP A 151 -0.47 -11.14 12.33
N ASP A 152 -0.94 -12.33 12.67
CA ASP A 152 -1.63 -12.67 13.92
C ASP A 152 -0.74 -12.47 15.16
N HIS A 153 0.58 -12.56 15.00
CA HIS A 153 1.54 -12.36 16.07
C HIS A 153 2.04 -10.90 16.18
N LEU A 154 1.75 -10.04 15.20
CA LEU A 154 2.28 -8.67 15.16
C LEU A 154 1.96 -7.83 16.41
N PRO A 155 0.75 -7.88 17.02
CA PRO A 155 0.47 -7.14 18.24
C PRO A 155 1.35 -7.55 19.42
N GLN A 156 1.64 -8.84 19.56
CA GLN A 156 2.54 -9.35 20.59
C GLN A 156 3.98 -8.90 20.31
N VAL A 157 4.45 -9.10 19.08
CA VAL A 157 5.80 -8.70 18.67
C VAL A 157 6.01 -7.19 18.87
N ALA A 158 5.04 -6.36 18.52
CA ALA A 158 5.12 -4.91 18.72
C ALA A 158 5.26 -4.51 20.20
N ARG A 159 4.67 -5.27 21.13
CA ARG A 159 4.80 -5.04 22.58
C ARG A 159 6.15 -5.50 23.13
N GLU A 160 6.66 -6.61 22.63
CA GLU A 160 7.90 -7.24 23.12
C GLU A 160 9.16 -6.65 22.48
N ASP A 161 9.03 -6.05 21.31
CA ASP A 161 10.15 -5.56 20.52
C ASP A 161 10.06 -4.05 20.23
N ALA A 162 10.90 -3.29 20.94
CA ALA A 162 11.05 -1.85 20.78
C ALA A 162 11.51 -1.43 19.37
N VAL A 163 12.10 -2.33 18.58
CA VAL A 163 12.48 -2.06 17.19
C VAL A 163 11.28 -2.15 16.24
N VAL A 164 10.34 -3.05 16.50
CA VAL A 164 9.21 -3.32 15.60
C VAL A 164 8.08 -2.31 15.76
N ALA A 165 7.76 -1.90 16.99
CA ALA A 165 6.62 -1.01 17.24
C ALA A 165 6.68 0.30 16.41
N PRO A 166 7.83 1.01 16.33
CA PRO A 166 7.96 2.23 15.53
C PRO A 166 7.90 2.01 14.01
N LEU A 167 8.18 0.78 13.54
CA LEU A 167 8.09 0.41 12.13
C LEU A 167 6.63 0.15 11.74
N LEU A 168 5.88 -0.57 12.58
CA LEU A 168 4.46 -0.78 12.37
C LEU A 168 3.66 0.52 12.44
N ALA A 169 4.06 1.45 13.32
CA ALA A 169 3.45 2.78 13.42
C ALA A 169 3.48 3.59 12.12
N ARG A 170 4.53 3.43 11.31
CA ARG A 170 4.71 4.15 10.04
C ARG A 170 4.40 3.29 8.83
N LEU A 171 3.96 2.05 9.02
CA LEU A 171 3.82 1.06 7.95
C LEU A 171 2.85 1.56 6.88
N LEU A 172 1.73 2.15 7.32
CA LEU A 172 0.69 2.64 6.42
C LEU A 172 1.10 3.91 5.66
N ASP A 173 2.17 4.60 6.08
CA ASP A 173 2.75 5.73 5.34
C ASP A 173 3.97 5.32 4.50
N THR A 174 4.35 4.04 4.54
CA THR A 174 5.55 3.56 3.87
C THR A 174 5.25 3.21 2.41
N ALA A 175 5.91 3.90 1.47
CA ALA A 175 5.75 3.61 0.05
C ALA A 175 6.11 2.14 -0.27
N GLY A 176 5.21 1.46 -0.99
CA GLY A 176 5.29 0.04 -1.29
C GLY A 176 4.52 -0.87 -0.32
N ALA A 177 4.01 -0.35 0.80
CA ALA A 177 3.14 -1.11 1.72
C ALA A 177 1.88 -1.61 0.99
N GLY A 178 1.25 -0.74 0.21
CA GLY A 178 0.07 -1.06 -0.59
C GLY A 178 0.25 -2.29 -1.47
N ARG A 179 1.43 -2.51 -2.05
CA ARG A 179 1.71 -3.70 -2.87
C ARG A 179 1.63 -4.99 -2.05
N ILE A 180 2.20 -5.01 -0.85
CA ILE A 180 2.19 -6.18 0.04
C ILE A 180 0.77 -6.42 0.57
N LEU A 181 0.12 -5.35 1.05
CA LEU A 181 -1.25 -5.41 1.55
C LEU A 181 -2.22 -5.85 0.46
N GLY A 182 -2.13 -5.28 -0.73
CA GLY A 182 -2.95 -5.61 -1.89
C GLY A 182 -2.79 -7.06 -2.36
N TYR A 183 -1.55 -7.56 -2.39
CA TYR A 183 -1.29 -8.98 -2.67
C TYR A 183 -1.98 -9.89 -1.64
N ARG A 184 -1.88 -9.56 -0.35
CA ARG A 184 -2.52 -10.31 0.73
C ARG A 184 -4.04 -10.19 0.70
N ALA A 185 -4.60 -9.06 0.33
CA ALA A 185 -6.05 -8.87 0.20
C ALA A 185 -6.59 -9.72 -0.96
N LYS A 186 -5.84 -9.83 -2.06
CA LYS A 186 -6.26 -10.58 -3.25
C LYS A 186 -6.08 -12.10 -3.11
N TYR A 187 -4.98 -12.55 -2.50
CA TYR A 187 -4.58 -13.96 -2.51
C TYR A 187 -4.45 -14.60 -1.12
N GLY A 188 -4.56 -13.82 -0.05
CA GLY A 188 -4.40 -14.30 1.32
C GLY A 188 -5.66 -14.96 1.87
N THR A 189 -5.47 -15.97 2.72
CA THR A 189 -6.54 -16.59 3.50
C THR A 189 -6.90 -15.71 4.71
N GLY A 190 -7.73 -14.68 4.47
CA GLY A 190 -8.62 -13.91 5.38
C GLY A 190 -8.37 -13.64 6.88
N GLY A 191 -7.32 -14.12 7.55
CA GLY A 191 -7.37 -14.33 9.01
C GLY A 191 -6.73 -13.31 9.95
N ALA A 192 -5.91 -12.36 9.48
CA ALA A 192 -5.01 -11.61 10.38
C ALA A 192 -4.99 -10.09 10.17
N TRP A 193 -5.98 -9.55 9.47
CA TRP A 193 -6.10 -8.11 9.22
C TRP A 193 -6.33 -7.31 10.50
N ARG A 194 -7.16 -7.82 11.41
CA ARG A 194 -7.41 -7.16 12.70
C ARG A 194 -6.14 -7.04 13.53
N SER A 195 -5.33 -8.10 13.58
CA SER A 195 -4.03 -8.09 14.28
C SER A 195 -3.05 -7.12 13.63
N LEU A 196 -3.03 -7.01 12.31
CA LEU A 196 -2.24 -5.98 11.62
C LEU A 196 -2.70 -4.57 12.02
N VAL A 197 -4.02 -4.30 11.99
CA VAL A 197 -4.60 -3.01 12.39
C VAL A 197 -4.23 -2.67 13.83
N GLU A 198 -4.39 -3.61 14.76
CA GLU A 198 -4.00 -3.46 16.16
C GLU A 198 -2.53 -3.10 16.30
N ALA A 199 -1.64 -3.84 15.62
CA ALA A 199 -0.20 -3.63 15.72
C ALA A 199 0.26 -2.29 15.09
N CYS A 200 -0.46 -1.79 14.08
CA CYS A 200 -0.29 -0.44 13.55
C CYS A 200 -0.78 0.66 14.51
N GLY A 201 -1.54 0.32 15.56
CA GLY A 201 -2.14 1.26 16.50
C GLY A 201 -3.55 1.70 16.13
N GLY A 202 -4.26 0.95 15.29
CA GLY A 202 -5.61 1.28 14.82
C GLY A 202 -6.68 1.28 15.92
N PHE A 203 -6.42 0.61 17.05
CA PHE A 203 -7.31 0.60 18.22
C PHE A 203 -6.74 1.41 19.41
N ASP A 204 -5.61 2.08 19.23
CA ASP A 204 -5.02 2.98 20.22
C ASP A 204 -5.58 4.40 20.00
N PRO A 205 -6.29 5.01 20.97
CA PRO A 205 -6.86 6.34 20.83
C PRO A 205 -5.86 7.43 20.41
N HIS A 206 -4.58 7.30 20.79
CA HIS A 206 -3.55 8.28 20.46
C HIS A 206 -2.96 8.11 19.06
N ARG A 207 -3.17 6.96 18.44
CA ARG A 207 -2.56 6.61 17.14
C ARG A 207 -3.60 6.36 16.04
N ARG A 208 -4.85 6.09 16.42
CA ARG A 208 -5.94 5.74 15.52
C ARG A 208 -6.16 6.76 14.41
N ASP A 209 -6.19 8.05 14.76
CA ASP A 209 -6.34 9.12 13.77
C ASP A 209 -5.21 9.09 12.72
N ALA A 210 -3.95 8.96 13.16
CA ALA A 210 -2.80 8.89 12.25
C ALA A 210 -2.85 7.64 11.35
N VAL A 211 -3.31 6.50 11.87
CA VAL A 211 -3.49 5.26 11.11
C VAL A 211 -4.55 5.45 10.02
N ILE A 212 -5.70 6.04 10.36
CA ILE A 212 -6.78 6.32 9.40
C ILE A 212 -6.29 7.31 8.33
N ASP A 213 -5.66 8.41 8.74
CA ASP A 213 -5.20 9.46 7.83
C ASP A 213 -4.07 8.99 6.92
N GLY A 214 -3.17 8.12 7.40
CA GLY A 214 -2.16 7.46 6.59
C GLY A 214 -2.79 6.56 5.51
N CYS A 215 -3.77 5.74 5.88
CA CYS A 215 -4.55 4.94 4.94
C CYS A 215 -5.23 5.79 3.85
N LEU A 216 -5.89 6.89 4.23
CA LEU A 216 -6.56 7.78 3.28
C LEU A 216 -5.56 8.48 2.35
N THR A 217 -4.42 8.91 2.88
CA THR A 217 -3.33 9.50 2.09
C THR A 217 -2.82 8.51 1.05
N GLN A 218 -2.57 7.27 1.44
CA GLN A 218 -2.11 6.25 0.49
C GLN A 218 -3.19 5.87 -0.52
N LEU A 219 -4.47 5.79 -0.13
CA LEU A 219 -5.56 5.49 -1.05
C LEU A 219 -5.68 6.50 -2.20
N ALA A 220 -5.38 7.77 -1.94
CA ALA A 220 -5.39 8.82 -2.97
C ALA A 220 -4.29 8.60 -4.04
N LEU A 221 -3.17 7.97 -3.65
CA LEU A 221 -1.99 7.76 -4.50
C LEU A 221 -1.90 6.34 -5.07
N ALA A 222 -2.66 5.40 -4.51
CA ALA A 222 -2.49 3.97 -4.74
C ALA A 222 -2.93 3.53 -6.14
N LEU A 223 -2.21 2.56 -6.70
CA LEU A 223 -2.66 1.79 -7.86
C LEU A 223 -3.85 0.88 -7.48
N PRO A 224 -4.65 0.38 -8.46
CA PRO A 224 -5.83 -0.43 -8.16
C PRO A 224 -5.59 -1.63 -7.23
N THR A 225 -4.51 -2.39 -7.45
CA THR A 225 -4.19 -3.54 -6.60
C THR A 225 -3.74 -3.14 -5.20
N GLU A 226 -3.09 -1.99 -5.07
CA GLU A 226 -2.61 -1.47 -3.79
C GLU A 226 -3.74 -0.92 -2.93
N ALA A 227 -4.68 -0.23 -3.59
CA ALA A 227 -5.86 0.33 -2.95
C ALA A 227 -6.71 -0.75 -2.25
N LEU A 228 -6.83 -1.95 -2.84
CA LEU A 228 -7.53 -3.07 -2.20
C LEU A 228 -6.97 -3.41 -0.81
N GLY A 229 -5.65 -3.31 -0.63
CA GLY A 229 -5.01 -3.53 0.66
C GLY A 229 -5.43 -2.48 1.68
N PHE A 230 -5.34 -1.20 1.32
CA PHE A 230 -5.71 -0.09 2.20
C PHE A 230 -7.22 -0.01 2.48
N THR A 231 -8.09 -0.34 1.52
CA THR A 231 -9.53 -0.44 1.78
C THR A 231 -9.83 -1.56 2.77
N THR A 232 -9.15 -2.71 2.64
CA THR A 232 -9.30 -3.83 3.59
C THR A 232 -8.85 -3.43 5.00
N VAL A 233 -7.79 -2.63 5.12
CA VAL A 233 -7.35 -2.06 6.42
C VAL A 233 -8.43 -1.13 7.00
N LEU A 234 -9.00 -0.24 6.19
CA LEU A 234 -10.09 0.65 6.62
C LEU A 234 -11.35 -0.13 7.05
N ASP A 235 -11.65 -1.25 6.41
CA ASP A 235 -12.78 -2.11 6.82
C ASP A 235 -12.58 -2.68 8.22
N HIS A 236 -11.36 -3.12 8.54
CA HIS A 236 -11.02 -3.68 9.86
C HIS A 236 -10.75 -2.62 10.93
N LEU A 237 -10.62 -1.36 10.55
CA LEU A 237 -10.58 -0.24 11.50
C LEU A 237 -11.97 0.06 12.09
N GLU A 238 -13.05 -0.43 11.45
CA GLU A 238 -14.43 -0.23 11.92
C GLU A 238 -14.70 1.25 12.24
N LEU A 239 -14.54 2.11 11.22
CA LEU A 239 -14.64 3.56 11.40
C LEU A 239 -16.01 3.96 11.95
N THR A 240 -16.00 4.71 13.05
CA THR A 240 -17.19 5.30 13.63
C THR A 240 -17.75 6.40 12.73
N ASP A 241 -19.02 6.74 12.90
CA ASP A 241 -19.68 7.77 12.07
C ASP A 241 -19.07 9.15 12.32
N ASP A 242 -18.70 9.47 13.57
CA ASP A 242 -17.97 10.68 13.94
C ASP A 242 -16.59 10.77 13.26
N GLU A 243 -15.82 9.69 13.24
CA GLU A 243 -14.52 9.66 12.54
C GLU A 243 -14.64 9.86 11.03
N VAL A 244 -15.73 9.35 10.45
CA VAL A 244 -16.02 9.52 9.04
C VAL A 244 -16.54 10.91 8.73
N SER A 245 -17.41 11.47 9.56
CA SER A 245 -17.89 12.85 9.44
C SER A 245 -16.74 13.86 9.53
N ARG A 246 -15.83 13.71 10.50
CA ARG A 246 -14.61 14.56 10.60
C ARG A 246 -13.71 14.50 9.37
N ARG A 247 -13.78 13.41 8.60
CA ARG A 247 -12.91 13.13 7.44
C ARG A 247 -13.67 13.15 6.12
N GLN A 248 -14.90 13.66 6.10
CA GLN A 248 -15.77 13.62 4.93
C GLN A 248 -15.11 14.23 3.68
N GLY A 249 -14.40 15.35 3.80
CA GLY A 249 -13.68 15.96 2.67
C GLY A 249 -12.57 15.08 2.10
N ARG A 250 -11.88 14.30 2.94
CA ARG A 250 -10.87 13.34 2.48
C ARG A 250 -11.51 12.17 1.75
N PHE A 251 -12.66 11.67 2.24
CA PHE A 251 -13.41 10.64 1.53
C PHE A 251 -14.01 11.16 0.23
N ALA A 252 -14.57 12.37 0.21
CA ALA A 252 -15.10 12.96 -1.00
C ALA A 252 -13.99 13.14 -2.06
N ALA A 253 -12.80 13.60 -1.68
CA ALA A 253 -11.66 13.72 -2.60
C ALA A 253 -11.26 12.38 -3.24
N LEU A 254 -11.44 11.26 -2.52
CA LEU A 254 -11.18 9.92 -3.05
C LEU A 254 -12.15 9.49 -4.16
N LEU A 255 -13.28 10.17 -4.37
CA LEU A 255 -14.15 9.95 -5.55
C LEU A 255 -13.41 10.23 -6.86
N LEU A 256 -12.43 11.13 -6.83
CA LEU A 256 -11.61 11.50 -7.99
C LEU A 256 -10.40 10.58 -8.19
N ALA A 257 -10.08 9.74 -7.19
CA ALA A 257 -8.90 8.88 -7.19
C ALA A 257 -8.78 8.04 -8.47
N ALA A 258 -7.56 7.72 -8.88
CA ALA A 258 -7.32 6.93 -10.09
C ALA A 258 -7.81 5.47 -9.95
N SER A 259 -7.83 4.96 -8.72
CA SER A 259 -8.10 3.56 -8.38
C SER A 259 -9.59 3.28 -8.17
N PRO A 260 -10.22 2.36 -8.93
CA PRO A 260 -11.64 2.02 -8.75
C PRO A 260 -12.00 1.49 -7.34
N PRO A 261 -11.18 0.63 -6.68
CA PRO A 261 -11.43 0.25 -5.29
C PRO A 261 -11.48 1.43 -4.32
N ALA A 262 -10.60 2.42 -4.49
CA ALA A 262 -10.61 3.64 -3.67
C ALA A 262 -11.91 4.43 -3.91
N GLN A 263 -12.30 4.61 -5.18
CA GLN A 263 -13.54 5.29 -5.56
C GLN A 263 -14.79 4.59 -5.00
N ALA A 264 -14.87 3.27 -5.10
CA ALA A 264 -16.00 2.51 -4.58
C ALA A 264 -16.14 2.65 -3.06
N ARG A 265 -15.01 2.59 -2.33
CA ARG A 265 -15.00 2.84 -0.88
C ARG A 265 -15.43 4.27 -0.56
N ALA A 266 -14.93 5.23 -1.32
CA ALA A 266 -15.28 6.64 -1.16
C ALA A 266 -16.78 6.87 -1.37
N ALA A 267 -17.35 6.36 -2.46
CA ALA A 267 -18.76 6.49 -2.81
C ALA A 267 -19.67 5.88 -1.74
N SER A 268 -19.34 4.68 -1.23
CA SER A 268 -20.07 4.07 -0.11
C SER A 268 -20.00 4.93 1.16
N THR A 269 -18.83 5.50 1.46
CA THR A 269 -18.63 6.27 2.70
C THR A 269 -19.31 7.63 2.62
N VAL A 270 -19.18 8.35 1.51
CA VAL A 270 -19.84 9.64 1.27
C VAL A 270 -21.35 9.49 1.26
N ARG A 271 -21.88 8.40 0.68
CA ARG A 271 -23.31 8.12 0.73
C ARG A 271 -23.82 7.88 2.15
N ARG A 272 -23.05 7.16 2.98
CA ARG A 272 -23.38 7.02 4.41
C ARG A 272 -23.46 8.39 5.10
N VAL A 273 -22.46 9.26 4.91
CA VAL A 273 -22.45 10.61 5.50
C VAL A 273 -23.62 11.46 4.99
N LEU A 274 -23.98 11.31 3.72
CA LEU A 274 -25.14 11.97 3.13
C LEU A 274 -26.46 11.48 3.77
N ASP A 275 -26.59 10.17 3.95
CA ASP A 275 -27.77 9.56 4.58
C ASP A 275 -27.92 9.99 6.05
N ASP A 276 -26.79 10.26 6.73
CA ASP A 276 -26.76 10.81 8.09
C ASP A 276 -26.99 12.34 8.14
N GLY A 277 -27.11 13.01 6.99
CA GLY A 277 -27.31 14.46 6.90
C GLY A 277 -26.11 15.28 7.38
N ALA A 278 -24.92 14.65 7.50
CA ALA A 278 -23.70 15.28 8.02
C ALA A 278 -22.74 15.73 6.90
N LEU A 279 -23.15 15.60 5.64
CA LEU A 279 -22.33 15.96 4.49
C LEU A 279 -22.29 17.48 4.31
N ASP A 280 -21.08 18.02 4.25
CA ASP A 280 -20.82 19.43 3.97
C ASP A 280 -21.13 19.75 2.50
N PRO A 281 -22.11 20.63 2.21
CA PRO A 281 -22.54 20.91 0.85
C PRO A 281 -21.42 21.51 -0.01
N ASP A 282 -20.60 22.40 0.55
CA ASP A 282 -19.52 23.08 -0.16
C ASP A 282 -18.47 22.07 -0.63
N THR A 283 -18.06 21.16 0.26
CA THR A 283 -17.17 20.04 -0.08
C THR A 283 -17.72 19.20 -1.25
N LEU A 284 -19.01 18.84 -1.24
CA LEU A 284 -19.61 18.04 -2.32
C LEU A 284 -19.64 18.81 -3.64
N LEU A 285 -19.98 20.10 -3.61
CA LEU A 285 -20.03 20.96 -4.79
C LEU A 285 -18.63 21.16 -5.41
N ASP A 286 -17.61 21.42 -4.60
CA ASP A 286 -16.22 21.59 -5.07
C ASP A 286 -15.74 20.35 -5.82
N ILE A 287 -15.92 19.17 -5.20
CA ILE A 287 -15.44 17.91 -5.73
C ILE A 287 -16.26 17.46 -6.95
N THR A 288 -17.55 17.78 -6.97
CA THR A 288 -18.39 17.55 -8.15
C THR A 288 -17.94 18.43 -9.30
N THR A 289 -17.71 19.73 -9.07
CA THR A 289 -17.21 20.66 -10.09
C THR A 289 -15.93 20.13 -10.74
N GLU A 290 -14.96 19.66 -9.94
CA GLU A 290 -13.74 19.03 -10.45
C GLU A 290 -14.05 17.74 -11.24
N ALA A 291 -14.98 16.91 -10.77
CA ALA A 291 -15.37 15.67 -11.46
C ALA A 291 -15.99 15.92 -12.85
N LEU A 292 -16.82 16.95 -12.99
CA LEU A 292 -17.52 17.31 -14.23
C LEU A 292 -16.55 17.75 -15.34
N GLN A 293 -15.46 18.43 -14.95
CA GLN A 293 -14.37 18.81 -15.85
C GLN A 293 -13.51 17.61 -16.28
N GLY A 294 -13.63 16.47 -15.59
CA GLY A 294 -12.86 15.26 -15.89
C GLY A 294 -13.30 14.54 -17.17
N PRO A 295 -12.42 13.73 -17.79
CA PRO A 295 -12.70 13.06 -19.08
C PRO A 295 -13.62 11.83 -18.97
N LYS A 296 -13.90 11.33 -17.76
CA LYS A 296 -14.58 10.04 -17.57
C LYS A 296 -16.09 10.19 -17.41
N LYS A 297 -16.84 9.84 -18.47
CA LYS A 297 -18.32 9.92 -18.49
C LYS A 297 -19.03 9.23 -17.31
N ASN A 298 -18.61 8.01 -16.94
CA ASN A 298 -19.27 7.28 -15.85
C ASN A 298 -19.08 8.00 -14.50
N ARG A 299 -17.89 8.56 -14.26
CA ARG A 299 -17.62 9.38 -13.07
C ARG A 299 -18.55 10.58 -13.03
N ILE A 300 -18.71 11.29 -14.14
CA ILE A 300 -19.64 12.44 -14.22
C ILE A 300 -21.06 12.02 -13.82
N ARG A 301 -21.56 10.91 -14.37
CA ARG A 301 -22.89 10.40 -14.02
C ARG A 301 -23.02 10.04 -12.55
N ASP A 302 -22.00 9.38 -11.98
CA ASP A 302 -21.99 9.02 -10.56
C ASP A 302 -22.04 10.26 -9.65
N HIS A 303 -21.31 11.33 -10.02
CA HIS A 303 -21.36 12.61 -9.31
C HIS A 303 -22.69 13.35 -9.48
N LEU A 304 -23.27 13.36 -10.68
CA LEU A 304 -24.60 13.94 -10.91
C LEU A 304 -25.67 13.22 -10.10
N GLN A 305 -25.61 11.88 -10.02
CA GLN A 305 -26.53 11.10 -9.18
C GLN A 305 -26.34 11.42 -7.70
N LEU A 306 -25.10 11.55 -7.24
CA LEU A 306 -24.81 11.93 -5.85
C LEU A 306 -25.34 13.33 -5.52
N LEU A 307 -25.27 14.26 -6.47
CA LEU A 307 -25.79 15.62 -6.33
C LEU A 307 -27.32 15.65 -6.35
N ASP A 308 -27.97 14.89 -7.25
CA ASP A 308 -29.42 14.67 -7.25
C ASP A 308 -29.90 14.14 -5.88
N ASP A 309 -29.20 13.12 -5.37
CA ASP A 309 -29.46 12.49 -4.07
C ASP A 309 -29.30 13.48 -2.90
N ALA A 310 -28.35 14.41 -2.99
CA ALA A 310 -28.10 15.42 -1.97
C ALA A 310 -29.14 16.56 -1.99
N ILE A 311 -29.54 17.01 -3.17
CA ILE A 311 -30.61 18.01 -3.35
C ILE A 311 -31.94 17.44 -2.87
N ALA A 312 -32.27 16.20 -3.24
CA ALA A 312 -33.52 15.55 -2.83
C ALA A 312 -33.65 15.39 -1.30
N ARG A 313 -32.51 15.33 -0.58
CA ARG A 313 -32.44 15.28 0.88
C ARG A 313 -32.35 16.66 1.54
N GLY A 314 -32.27 17.73 0.76
CA GLY A 314 -32.11 19.10 1.27
C GLY A 314 -30.74 19.38 1.88
N VAL A 315 -29.72 18.60 1.52
CA VAL A 315 -28.33 18.80 1.99
C VAL A 315 -27.63 19.87 1.16
N VAL A 316 -27.91 19.90 -0.15
CA VAL A 316 -27.34 20.89 -1.09
C VAL A 316 -28.47 21.70 -1.70
N ASP A 317 -28.29 23.02 -1.74
CA ASP A 317 -29.21 23.92 -2.42
C ASP A 317 -29.15 23.73 -3.94
N VAL A 318 -30.31 23.70 -4.58
CA VAL A 318 -30.45 23.46 -6.03
C VAL A 318 -29.77 24.54 -6.88
N ALA A 319 -29.75 25.80 -6.41
CA ALA A 319 -29.18 26.93 -7.13
C ALA A 319 -27.65 26.81 -7.35
N PRO A 320 -26.81 26.71 -6.30
CA PRO A 320 -25.37 26.55 -6.48
C PRO A 320 -25.00 25.25 -7.19
N ALA A 321 -25.78 24.18 -7.01
CA ALA A 321 -25.61 22.94 -7.77
C ALA A 321 -25.88 23.12 -9.27
N ALA A 322 -26.95 23.85 -9.63
CA ALA A 322 -27.27 24.16 -11.02
C ALA A 322 -26.19 25.05 -11.67
N ASP A 323 -25.69 26.05 -10.95
CA ASP A 323 -24.61 26.92 -11.44
C ASP A 323 -23.34 26.10 -11.73
N ALA A 324 -22.89 25.26 -10.79
CA ALA A 324 -21.72 24.39 -10.96
C ALA A 324 -21.86 23.43 -12.16
N VAL A 325 -23.05 22.88 -12.40
CA VAL A 325 -23.30 21.99 -13.54
C VAL A 325 -23.42 22.76 -14.86
N ALA A 326 -23.99 23.97 -14.84
CA ALA A 326 -24.07 24.84 -16.01
C ALA A 326 -22.68 25.26 -16.48
N ASP A 327 -21.77 25.61 -15.56
CA ASP A 327 -20.38 25.98 -15.85
C ASP A 327 -19.57 24.83 -16.49
N ALA A 328 -19.98 23.59 -16.25
CA ALA A 328 -19.34 22.41 -16.82
C ALA A 328 -19.90 21.99 -18.20
N LEU A 329 -20.91 22.68 -18.74
CA LEU A 329 -21.47 22.39 -20.05
C LEU A 329 -20.45 22.68 -21.15
N ASP A 330 -20.10 21.64 -21.92
CA ASP A 330 -19.15 21.72 -23.01
C ASP A 330 -19.77 21.16 -24.31
N PRO A 331 -20.02 22.01 -25.34
CA PRO A 331 -20.60 21.58 -26.61
C PRO A 331 -19.75 20.53 -27.35
N GLU A 332 -18.43 20.49 -27.11
CA GLU A 332 -17.52 19.53 -27.75
C GLU A 332 -17.73 18.11 -27.19
N ARG A 333 -18.33 18.00 -26.01
CA ARG A 333 -18.61 16.74 -25.29
C ARG A 333 -20.10 16.44 -25.29
N SER A 334 -20.70 16.36 -26.49
CA SER A 334 -22.16 16.20 -26.70
C SER A 334 -22.84 15.18 -25.77
N ASP A 335 -22.22 14.03 -25.55
CA ASP A 335 -22.78 12.94 -24.75
C ASP A 335 -22.73 13.19 -23.23
N VAL A 336 -21.82 14.04 -22.77
CA VAL A 336 -21.72 14.56 -21.41
C VAL A 336 -22.66 15.77 -21.26
N ALA A 337 -22.65 16.69 -22.22
CA ALA A 337 -23.51 17.86 -22.24
C ALA A 337 -25.00 17.47 -22.19
N GLU A 338 -25.41 16.40 -22.86
CA GLU A 338 -26.77 15.87 -22.76
C GLU A 338 -27.12 15.39 -21.34
N ALA A 339 -26.19 14.77 -20.62
CA ALA A 339 -26.40 14.31 -19.25
C ALA A 339 -26.49 15.48 -18.27
N LEU A 340 -25.60 16.47 -18.41
CA LEU A 340 -25.62 17.71 -17.62
C LEU A 340 -26.93 18.47 -17.86
N ALA A 341 -27.31 18.71 -19.12
CA ALA A 341 -28.55 19.37 -19.47
C ALA A 341 -29.80 18.59 -19.04
N ALA A 342 -29.71 17.26 -18.90
CA ALA A 342 -30.79 16.47 -18.32
C ALA A 342 -30.91 16.67 -16.79
N ALA A 343 -29.79 16.80 -16.08
CA ALA A 343 -29.78 17.11 -14.64
C ALA A 343 -30.34 18.51 -14.38
N LEU A 344 -29.83 19.52 -15.08
CA LEU A 344 -30.31 20.90 -15.03
C LEU A 344 -31.81 21.02 -15.34
N GLY A 345 -32.29 20.26 -16.32
CA GLY A 345 -33.72 20.20 -16.65
C GLY A 345 -34.58 19.68 -15.50
N ARG A 346 -34.10 18.67 -14.74
CA ARG A 346 -34.80 18.15 -13.55
C ARG A 346 -34.89 19.20 -12.44
N TRP A 347 -33.82 19.95 -12.22
CA TRP A 347 -33.72 20.96 -11.16
C TRP A 347 -34.42 22.27 -11.49
N SER A 348 -34.75 22.49 -12.77
CA SER A 348 -35.27 23.77 -13.23
C SER A 348 -36.53 24.23 -12.48
N SER A 349 -37.44 23.33 -12.10
CA SER A 349 -38.69 23.70 -11.40
C SER A 349 -38.45 24.36 -10.04
N ASP A 350 -37.31 24.08 -9.43
CA ASP A 350 -36.99 24.49 -8.06
C ASP A 350 -36.13 25.76 -8.03
N LEU A 351 -35.83 26.33 -9.22
CA LEU A 351 -35.06 27.57 -9.39
C LEU A 351 -35.97 28.80 -9.56
N ALA A 352 -35.43 29.97 -9.21
CA ALA A 352 -36.10 31.25 -9.47
C ALA A 352 -36.34 31.47 -10.98
N PRO A 353 -37.40 32.19 -11.39
CA PRO A 353 -37.69 32.45 -12.81
C PRO A 353 -36.49 32.99 -13.60
N GLU A 354 -35.73 33.91 -13.02
CA GLU A 354 -34.58 34.54 -13.65
C GLU A 354 -33.45 33.53 -13.88
N GLN A 355 -33.18 32.66 -12.89
CA GLN A 355 -32.19 31.59 -13.00
C GLN A 355 -32.61 30.54 -14.03
N ARG A 356 -33.90 30.20 -14.11
CA ARG A 356 -34.44 29.28 -15.12
C ARG A 356 -34.22 29.79 -16.54
N ASP A 357 -34.44 31.09 -16.78
CA ASP A 357 -34.26 31.70 -18.10
C ASP A 357 -32.79 31.71 -18.51
N THR A 358 -31.88 32.07 -17.59
CA THR A 358 -30.43 31.99 -17.81
C THR A 358 -30.00 30.54 -18.10
N LEU A 359 -30.44 29.58 -17.28
CA LEU A 359 -30.11 28.17 -17.43
C LEU A 359 -30.57 27.62 -18.78
N ARG A 360 -31.79 27.96 -19.20
CA ARG A 360 -32.35 27.56 -20.49
C ARG A 360 -31.50 28.08 -21.65
N ALA A 361 -31.12 29.36 -21.61
CA ALA A 361 -30.26 29.96 -22.63
C ALA A 361 -28.89 29.25 -22.70
N THR A 362 -28.28 28.93 -21.56
CA THR A 362 -27.03 28.17 -21.49
C THR A 362 -27.17 26.79 -22.10
N ILE A 363 -28.21 26.02 -21.73
CA ILE A 363 -28.47 24.69 -22.30
C ILE A 363 -28.69 24.74 -23.82
N ASP A 364 -29.50 25.67 -24.30
CA ASP A 364 -29.82 25.81 -25.72
C ASP A 364 -28.57 26.15 -26.56
N SER A 365 -27.64 26.94 -25.99
CA SER A 365 -26.35 27.24 -26.62
C SER A 365 -25.39 26.06 -26.64
N SER A 366 -25.42 25.22 -25.59
CA SER A 366 -24.44 24.13 -25.41
C SER A 366 -24.89 22.78 -25.96
N VAL A 367 -26.19 22.58 -26.20
CA VAL A 367 -26.75 21.35 -26.79
C VAL A 367 -27.65 21.68 -27.99
N PRO A 368 -27.08 22.16 -29.12
CA PRO A 368 -27.86 22.65 -30.26
C PRO A 368 -28.73 21.57 -30.93
N SER A 369 -28.39 20.30 -30.73
CA SER A 369 -29.06 19.13 -31.30
C SER A 369 -30.38 18.75 -30.60
N ARG A 370 -30.75 19.39 -29.48
CA ARG A 370 -32.09 19.26 -28.86
C ARG A 370 -33.12 20.12 -29.61
N GLY A 371 -33.26 19.91 -30.92
CA GLY A 371 -34.46 20.34 -31.66
C GLY A 371 -35.75 19.78 -30.99
N PRO A 372 -36.94 20.29 -31.35
CA PRO A 372 -38.16 20.48 -30.53
C PRO A 372 -38.83 19.26 -29.83
N ARG A 373 -38.12 18.14 -29.61
CA ARG A 373 -38.66 16.91 -29.00
C ARG A 373 -38.75 16.90 -27.46
N CYS A 374 -38.10 17.82 -26.75
CA CYS A 374 -38.06 17.78 -25.27
C CYS A 374 -39.03 18.74 -24.54
N VAL A 375 -39.71 19.66 -25.24
CA VAL A 375 -40.60 20.64 -24.59
C VAL A 375 -42.00 20.06 -24.30
N ALA A 376 -42.35 18.87 -24.81
CA ALA A 376 -43.69 18.30 -24.70
C ALA A 376 -43.89 17.35 -23.50
N ARG A 377 -43.06 17.41 -22.46
CA ARG A 377 -43.24 16.59 -21.24
C ARG A 377 -43.31 17.45 -19.97
N SER A 378 -44.11 18.50 -20.06
CA SER A 378 -44.60 19.27 -18.90
C SER A 378 -46.13 19.13 -18.86
N ASP A 379 -46.61 17.96 -18.45
CA ASP A 379 -47.94 17.79 -17.86
C ASP A 379 -47.98 16.45 -17.10
N PRO A 380 -48.32 16.42 -15.80
CA PRO A 380 -48.47 15.19 -15.06
C PRO A 380 -49.87 14.62 -15.27
N SER A 381 -50.01 13.66 -16.19
CA SER A 381 -51.17 12.74 -16.16
C SER A 381 -51.01 11.76 -15.00
N PRO A 382 -52.04 11.53 -14.16
CA PRO A 382 -51.95 10.60 -13.06
C PRO A 382 -51.84 9.16 -13.59
N PRO A 383 -51.02 8.28 -12.96
CA PRO A 383 -50.87 6.91 -13.40
C PRO A 383 -52.13 6.09 -13.10
N ASP A 384 -52.69 5.52 -14.16
CA ASP A 384 -53.71 4.48 -14.11
C ASP A 384 -53.12 3.22 -13.45
N ARG A 385 -53.68 2.82 -12.30
CA ARG A 385 -53.24 1.65 -11.54
C ARG A 385 -54.01 0.42 -12.03
N SER A 386 -53.45 -0.26 -13.02
CA SER A 386 -53.74 -1.68 -13.24
C SER A 386 -52.64 -2.53 -12.59
N PRO A 387 -52.96 -3.56 -11.78
CA PRO A 387 -51.97 -4.39 -11.11
C PRO A 387 -51.31 -5.37 -12.12
N PRO A 388 -49.98 -5.52 -12.11
CA PRO A 388 -49.31 -6.53 -12.92
C PRO A 388 -49.48 -7.94 -12.32
N SER A 389 -49.81 -8.88 -13.20
CA SER A 389 -49.79 -10.32 -12.98
C SER A 389 -48.44 -10.78 -12.40
N GLY A 390 -48.49 -11.62 -11.36
CA GLY A 390 -47.32 -12.04 -10.59
C GLY A 390 -46.30 -12.88 -11.40
N PRO A 391 -45.01 -12.83 -11.03
CA PRO A 391 -43.98 -13.64 -11.65
C PRO A 391 -43.99 -15.09 -11.14
N SER A 392 -44.03 -16.03 -12.08
CA SER A 392 -43.74 -17.45 -11.85
C SER A 392 -42.28 -17.64 -11.40
N SER A 393 -42.09 -18.44 -10.36
CA SER A 393 -40.76 -18.78 -9.84
C SER A 393 -40.00 -19.70 -10.80
N PRO A 394 -38.71 -19.46 -11.08
CA PRO A 394 -37.85 -20.46 -11.72
C PRO A 394 -37.46 -21.56 -10.72
N PRO A 395 -37.25 -22.81 -11.18
CA PRO A 395 -36.92 -23.94 -10.30
C PRO A 395 -35.51 -23.81 -9.68
N CYS A 396 -35.39 -24.21 -8.41
CA CYS A 396 -34.12 -24.32 -7.68
C CYS A 396 -33.13 -25.24 -8.41
N PRO A 397 -31.85 -24.83 -8.60
CA PRO A 397 -30.79 -25.75 -8.97
C PRO A 397 -30.42 -26.63 -7.75
N THR A 398 -30.25 -27.92 -8.00
CA THR A 398 -29.79 -28.93 -7.03
C THR A 398 -28.35 -28.69 -6.58
N PRO A 399 -28.00 -29.05 -5.33
CA PRO A 399 -26.64 -28.89 -4.82
C PRO A 399 -25.65 -29.88 -5.47
N TRP A 400 -24.52 -29.35 -5.93
CA TRP A 400 -23.36 -30.12 -6.41
C TRP A 400 -22.66 -30.81 -5.23
N THR A 401 -22.63 -32.15 -5.22
CA THR A 401 -21.82 -32.95 -4.29
C THR A 401 -20.39 -33.09 -4.81
N TRP A 402 -19.40 -32.72 -3.99
CA TRP A 402 -17.99 -32.99 -4.23
C TRP A 402 -17.69 -34.49 -4.04
N ALA A 403 -17.19 -35.14 -5.08
CA ALA A 403 -16.60 -36.47 -4.99
C ALA A 403 -15.20 -36.36 -4.37
N SER A 404 -15.05 -36.84 -3.14
CA SER A 404 -13.77 -37.05 -2.49
C SER A 404 -13.02 -38.20 -3.19
N SER A 405 -11.92 -37.87 -3.87
CA SER A 405 -10.93 -38.86 -4.32
C SER A 405 -9.72 -38.82 -3.39
N THR A 406 -9.68 -39.78 -2.48
CA THR A 406 -8.47 -40.27 -1.83
C THR A 406 -7.44 -40.75 -2.85
N ARG A 407 -6.21 -40.24 -2.75
CA ARG A 407 -4.96 -41.02 -2.84
C ARG A 407 -3.78 -40.22 -2.29
#